data_AF-F7FC95-F1
#
_entry.id   AF-F7FC95-F1
#
_cell.length_a   1.000
_cell.length_b   1.000
_cell.length_c   1.000
_cell.angle_alpha   90.00
_cell.angle_beta   90.00
_cell.angle_gamma   90.00
#
_symmetry.space_group_name_H-M   'P 1'
#
loop_
_entity.id
_entity.type
_entity.pdbx_description
1 polymer ?
#
loop_
_entity_poly.entity_id
_entity_poly.type
_entity_poly.pdbx_seq_one_letter_code
_entity_poly.pdbx_strand_id
1 'polypeptide(L)'
;MWFEILPGLAIMGVCLVIPGVSTAYIHKFTNGGKEKRVARVHYQWYLMERDRRISGVNRYYVSKVFGCLWGKGFGVRVIVPWLCYYLIALRK
;
A
#
# COMPACT_ATOMS: atom_id res chain seq x y z
N MET A 1 -12.02 5.35 39.02
CA MET A 1 -12.05 6.58 38.20
C MET A 1 -12.38 6.17 36.76
N TRP A 2 -13.29 6.86 36.08
CA TRP A 2 -13.79 6.49 34.74
C TRP A 2 -12.72 6.27 33.65
N PHE A 3 -11.50 6.76 33.84
CA PHE A 3 -10.40 6.65 32.88
C PHE A 3 -9.77 5.25 32.75
N GLU A 4 -10.03 4.33 33.68
CA GLU A 4 -9.42 2.98 33.64
C GLU A 4 -9.91 2.12 32.45
N ILE A 5 -10.99 2.50 31.78
CA ILE A 5 -11.46 1.83 30.56
C ILE A 5 -10.69 2.26 29.29
N LEU A 6 -10.07 3.45 29.31
CA LEU A 6 -9.33 3.99 28.17
C LEU A 6 -8.18 3.11 27.69
N PRO A 7 -7.31 2.52 28.54
CA PRO A 7 -6.25 1.64 28.07
C PRO A 7 -6.78 0.39 27.36
N GLY A 8 -7.89 -0.19 27.85
CA GLY A 8 -8.55 -1.32 27.20
C GLY A 8 -9.06 -0.96 25.80
N LEU A 9 -9.75 0.18 25.68
CA LEU A 9 -10.23 0.68 24.39
C LEU A 9 -9.09 1.05 23.42
N ALA A 10 -7.99 1.61 23.93
CA ALA A 10 -6.83 1.97 23.12
C ALA A 10 -6.18 0.72 22.50
N ILE A 11 -5.99 -0.34 23.29
CA ILE A 11 -5.40 -1.61 22.81
C ILE A 11 -6.31 -2.24 21.76
N MET A 12 -7.61 -2.35 22.02
CA MET A 12 -8.56 -2.88 21.04
C MET A 12 -8.60 -2.06 19.76
N GLY A 13 -8.58 -0.72 19.87
CA GLY A 13 -8.52 0.17 18.72
C GLY A 13 -7.28 -0.05 17.86
N VAL A 14 -6.09 -0.14 18.48
CA VAL A 14 -4.83 -0.41 17.77
C VAL A 14 -4.87 -1.76 17.07
N CYS A 15 -5.33 -2.82 17.76
CA CYS A 15 -5.45 -4.16 17.17
C CYS A 15 -6.38 -4.19 15.94
N LEU A 16 -7.43 -3.38 15.92
CA LEU A 16 -8.34 -3.29 14.76
C LEU A 16 -7.79 -2.40 13.63
N VAL A 17 -6.97 -1.39 13.95
CA VAL A 17 -6.39 -0.48 12.95
C VAL A 17 -5.23 -1.15 12.18
N ILE A 18 -4.40 -1.96 12.85
CA ILE A 18 -3.25 -2.66 12.25
C ILE A 18 -3.61 -3.44 10.96
N PRO A 19 -4.65 -4.29 10.91
CA PRO A 19 -5.00 -5.01 9.68
C PRO A 19 -5.44 -4.09 8.54
N GLY A 20 -6.16 -3.00 8.83
CA GLY A 20 -6.57 -2.03 7.81
C GLY A 20 -5.38 -1.29 7.19
N VAL A 21 -4.45 -0.84 8.04
CA VAL A 21 -3.25 -0.12 7.60
C VAL A 21 -2.30 -1.06 6.84
N SER A 22 -2.06 -2.26 7.37
CA SER A 22 -1.18 -3.25 6.73
C SER A 22 -1.69 -3.66 5.35
N THR A 23 -2.99 -3.95 5.20
CA THR A 23 -3.57 -4.33 3.89
C THR A 23 -3.49 -3.19 2.87
N ALA A 24 -3.67 -1.94 3.28
CA ALA A 24 -3.50 -0.78 2.40
C ALA A 24 -2.05 -0.67 1.86
N TYR A 25 -1.05 -0.88 2.73
CA TYR A 25 0.36 -0.89 2.32
C TYR A 25 0.68 -2.09 1.41
N ILE A 26 0.20 -3.28 1.74
CA ILE A 26 0.39 -4.49 0.94
C ILE A 26 -0.22 -4.30 -0.45
N HIS A 27 -1.44 -3.76 -0.55
CA HIS A 27 -2.09 -3.51 -1.84
C HIS A 27 -1.32 -2.52 -2.69
N LYS A 28 -0.78 -1.45 -2.10
CA LYS A 28 0.07 -0.51 -2.83
C LYS A 28 1.38 -1.17 -3.28
N PHE A 29 1.99 -2.01 -2.44
CA PHE A 29 3.22 -2.72 -2.78
C PHE A 29 3.02 -3.70 -3.94
N THR A 30 1.98 -4.53 -3.89
CA THR A 30 1.74 -5.57 -4.91
C THR A 30 1.27 -5.02 -6.25
N ASN A 31 0.73 -3.80 -6.30
CA ASN A 31 0.16 -3.18 -7.51
C ASN A 31 1.02 -2.01 -8.04
N GLY A 32 2.31 -1.97 -7.73
CA GLY A 32 3.24 -0.99 -8.28
C GLY A 32 3.00 0.45 -7.79
N GLY A 33 2.62 0.61 -6.53
CA GLY A 33 2.36 1.90 -5.88
C GLY A 33 0.94 2.44 -6.08
N LYS A 34 0.09 1.71 -6.82
CA LYS A 34 -1.30 2.08 -7.11
C LYS A 34 -2.27 1.29 -6.23
N GLU A 35 -3.51 1.72 -6.19
CA GLU A 35 -4.57 0.97 -5.54
C GLU A 35 -4.88 -0.34 -6.28
N LYS A 36 -5.34 -1.34 -5.54
CA LYS A 36 -5.76 -2.62 -6.12
C LYS A 36 -7.03 -2.40 -6.93
N ARG A 37 -7.01 -2.79 -8.21
CA ARG A 37 -8.21 -2.78 -9.05
C ARG A 37 -9.20 -3.84 -8.56
N VAL A 38 -10.44 -3.43 -8.34
CA VAL A 38 -11.54 -4.32 -7.94
C VAL A 38 -12.43 -4.54 -9.15
N ALA A 39 -12.48 -5.79 -9.65
CA ALA A 39 -13.42 -6.17 -10.70
C ALA A 39 -14.68 -6.76 -10.07
N ARG A 40 -15.70 -5.91 -9.90
CA ARG A 40 -17.04 -6.33 -9.44
C ARG A 40 -17.93 -6.78 -10.61
N VAL A 41 -17.63 -6.31 -11.83
CA VAL A 41 -18.41 -6.57 -13.04
C VAL A 41 -17.53 -7.25 -14.10
N HIS A 42 -18.12 -8.13 -14.92
CA HIS A 42 -17.42 -8.83 -16.00
C HIS A 42 -16.65 -7.90 -16.95
N TYR A 43 -17.21 -6.73 -17.25
CA TYR A 43 -16.53 -5.73 -18.07
C TYR A 43 -15.21 -5.24 -17.44
N GLN A 44 -15.18 -5.04 -16.12
CA GLN A 44 -13.97 -4.63 -15.40
C GLN A 44 -12.90 -5.73 -15.42
N TRP A 45 -13.31 -7.00 -15.34
CA TRP A 45 -12.39 -8.14 -15.49
C TRP A 45 -11.81 -8.21 -16.90
N TYR A 46 -12.65 -8.06 -17.93
CA TYR A 46 -12.22 -8.05 -19.33
C TYR A 46 -11.17 -6.96 -19.60
N LEU A 47 -11.36 -5.76 -19.03
CA LEU A 47 -10.38 -4.68 -19.12
C LEU A 47 -9.08 -4.98 -18.37
N MET A 48 -9.16 -5.62 -17.20
CA MET A 48 -7.96 -6.02 -16.44
C MET A 48 -7.12 -7.05 -17.21
N GLU A 49 -7.81 -7.97 -17.89
CA GLU A 49 -7.22 -9.02 -18.70
C GLU A 49 -6.62 -8.47 -20.01
N ARG A 50 -7.24 -7.45 -20.59
CA ARG A 50 -6.66 -6.65 -21.68
C ARG A 50 -5.33 -6.01 -21.24
N ASP A 51 -5.32 -5.33 -20.10
CA ASP A 51 -4.11 -4.65 -19.59
C ASP A 51 -2.99 -5.67 -19.27
N ARG A 52 -3.34 -6.84 -18.73
CA ARG A 52 -2.38 -7.95 -18.54
C ARG A 52 -1.72 -8.36 -19.84
N ARG A 53 -2.49 -8.53 -20.92
CA ARG A 53 -1.97 -8.90 -22.25
C ARG A 53 -1.11 -7.80 -22.88
N ILE A 54 -1.52 -6.54 -22.76
CA ILE A 54 -0.79 -5.39 -23.33
C ILE A 54 0.50 -5.09 -22.55
N SER A 55 0.56 -5.43 -21.27
CA SER A 55 1.74 -5.16 -20.42
C SER A 55 3.03 -5.84 -20.93
N GLY A 56 2.92 -6.99 -21.62
CA GLY A 56 4.07 -7.79 -22.09
C GLY A 56 4.84 -8.51 -20.97
N VAL A 57 4.53 -8.23 -19.70
CA VAL A 57 5.18 -8.83 -18.52
C VAL A 57 4.23 -9.65 -17.67
N ASN A 58 3.03 -9.96 -18.20
CA ASN A 58 1.99 -10.70 -17.51
C ASN A 58 1.57 -10.05 -16.15
N ARG A 59 1.60 -8.72 -16.06
CA ARG A 59 1.20 -7.97 -14.86
C ARG A 59 0.24 -6.86 -15.23
N TYR A 60 -0.98 -6.89 -14.70
CA TYR A 60 -2.04 -5.93 -15.06
C TYR A 60 -1.80 -4.51 -14.55
N TYR A 61 -1.01 -4.31 -13.49
CA TYR A 61 -0.78 -2.98 -12.90
C TYR A 61 0.27 -2.15 -13.67
N VAL A 62 1.00 -2.79 -14.58
CA VAL A 62 2.01 -2.15 -15.44
C VAL A 62 1.29 -1.49 -16.62
N SER A 63 0.98 -0.21 -16.44
CA SER A 63 0.34 0.61 -17.48
C SER A 63 1.34 0.99 -18.56
N LYS A 64 0.98 0.77 -19.83
CA LYS A 64 1.72 1.27 -20.99
C LYS A 64 1.22 2.67 -21.32
N VAL A 65 2.04 3.69 -21.07
CA VAL A 65 1.79 5.09 -21.47
C VAL A 65 3.10 5.64 -22.00
N PHE A 66 3.03 6.52 -23.01
CA PHE A 66 4.19 7.11 -23.70
C PHE A 66 5.17 7.90 -22.80
N GLY A 67 4.88 8.08 -21.50
CA GLY A 67 5.75 8.77 -20.54
C GLY A 67 5.82 8.15 -19.13
N CYS A 68 5.27 6.96 -18.89
CA CYS A 68 5.21 6.40 -17.53
C CYS A 68 6.28 5.32 -17.31
N LEU A 69 7.55 5.73 -17.31
CA LEU A 69 8.66 4.99 -16.67
C LEU A 69 8.74 5.26 -15.15
N TRP A 70 7.83 6.09 -14.61
CA TRP A 70 7.81 6.51 -13.21
C TRP A 70 7.27 5.41 -12.28
N GLY A 71 8.08 4.38 -12.08
CA GLY A 71 7.74 3.27 -11.17
C GLY A 71 8.91 2.35 -10.82
N LYS A 72 10.04 2.43 -11.53
CA LYS A 72 11.29 1.81 -11.07
C LYS A 72 11.92 2.67 -9.98
N GLY A 73 11.55 2.45 -8.72
CA GLY A 73 12.27 3.04 -7.59
C GLY A 73 11.41 3.42 -6.39
N PHE A 74 10.72 2.46 -5.77
CA PHE A 74 10.11 2.65 -4.45
C PHE A 74 10.70 1.70 -3.39
N GLY A 75 11.87 1.11 -3.64
CA GLY A 75 12.61 0.32 -2.65
C GLY A 75 13.24 1.14 -1.51
N VAL A 76 13.25 2.49 -1.62
CA VAL A 76 13.95 3.38 -0.67
C VAL A 76 12.99 4.20 0.21
N ARG A 77 11.69 4.25 -0.08
CA ARG A 77 10.79 5.20 0.60
C ARG A 77 10.10 4.68 1.86
N VAL A 78 10.26 3.39 2.21
CA VAL A 78 9.60 2.78 3.38
C VAL A 78 10.57 2.51 4.54
N ILE A 79 11.88 2.41 4.27
CA ILE A 79 12.91 2.21 5.31
C ILE A 79 13.38 3.55 5.91
N VAL A 80 13.32 4.64 5.14
CA VAL A 80 13.91 5.94 5.52
C VAL A 80 13.11 6.76 6.55
N PRO A 81 11.77 6.64 6.73
CA PRO A 81 11.11 7.41 7.78
C PRO A 81 11.48 6.92 9.18
N TRP A 82 11.51 5.60 9.40
CA TRP A 82 11.78 5.02 10.71
C TRP A 82 13.23 5.23 11.17
N LEU A 83 14.21 5.12 10.26
CA LEU A 83 15.60 5.44 10.60
C LEU A 83 15.81 6.94 10.87
N CYS A 84 15.07 7.82 10.21
CA CYS A 84 15.19 9.27 10.42
C CYS A 84 14.64 9.68 11.80
N TYR A 85 13.50 9.11 12.25
CA TYR A 85 12.99 9.33 13.61
C TYR A 85 13.91 8.77 14.69
N TYR A 86 14.52 7.59 14.47
CA TYR A 86 15.45 6.99 15.44
C TYR A 86 16.77 7.78 15.55
N LEU A 87 17.29 8.33 14.44
CA LEU A 87 18.50 9.14 14.42
C LEU A 87 18.30 10.57 14.96
N ILE A 88 17.09 11.13 14.85
CA ILE A 88 16.73 12.41 15.50
C ILE A 88 16.56 12.22 17.02
N ALA A 89 16.06 11.07 17.46
CA ALA A 89 15.90 10.75 18.89
C ALA A 89 17.24 10.50 19.63
N LEU A 90 18.28 10.02 18.93
CA LEU A 90 19.62 9.79 19.48
C LEU A 90 20.52 11.04 19.52
N ARG A 91 20.02 12.20 19.09
CA ARG A 91 20.75 13.47 19.06
C ARG A 91 20.20 14.51 20.06
N LYS A 92 19.59 14.04 21.14
CA LYS A 92 19.27 14.82 22.35
C LYS A 92 19.99 14.23 23.56
#